data_AF-A0A1Q3D9B4-F1
#
_entry.id   AF-A0A1Q3D9B4-F1
#
_cell.length_a   1.000
_cell.length_b   1.000
_cell.length_c   1.000
_cell.angle_alpha   90.00
_cell.angle_beta   90.00
_cell.angle_gamma   90.00
#
_symmetry.space_group_name_H-M   'P 1'
#
loop_
_entity.id
_entity.type
_entity.pdbx_description
1 polymer ?
#
loop_
_entity_poly.entity_id
_entity_poly.type
_entity_poly.pdbx_seq_one_letter_code
_entity_poly.pdbx_strand_id
1 'polypeptide(L)'
;IIKPFKVKTEGITTKIFQQKNLFAFNEKPITKDINLLKTFSLFKEHSVNLIKTKENHLHRKQHMVSLPYEKDFTEQNIPTEVRPIQMTYELMEYCKKEIQELLNKKLIRPSKSPWSFAAFYIDKNSKTSR
;
A
#
# COMPACT_ATOMS: atom_id res chain seq x y z
N ILE A 1 -20.48 -15.94 7.57
CA ILE A 1 -20.44 -15.60 6.12
C ILE A 1 -21.74 -16.07 5.47
N ILE A 2 -22.62 -15.16 5.03
CA ILE A 2 -23.90 -15.52 4.42
C ILE A 2 -23.65 -16.05 3.00
N LYS A 3 -24.06 -17.30 2.71
CA LYS A 3 -23.85 -17.97 1.41
C LYS A 3 -24.76 -17.38 0.32
N PRO A 4 -24.39 -17.47 -0.97
CA PRO A 4 -25.26 -17.03 -2.06
C PRO A 4 -26.56 -17.86 -2.09
N PHE A 5 -27.67 -17.22 -2.40
CA PHE A 5 -29.00 -17.83 -2.47
C PHE A 5 -29.74 -17.33 -3.72
N LYS A 6 -30.70 -18.11 -4.21
CA LYS A 6 -31.58 -17.76 -5.33
C LYS A 6 -33.03 -17.84 -4.88
N VAL A 7 -33.81 -16.83 -5.22
CA VAL A 7 -35.22 -16.72 -4.85
C VAL A 7 -36.08 -17.32 -5.96
N LYS A 8 -36.93 -18.28 -5.61
CA LYS A 8 -37.99 -18.85 -6.46
C LYS A 8 -39.36 -18.43 -5.93
N THR A 9 -40.41 -18.74 -6.68
CA THR A 9 -41.81 -18.53 -6.27
C THR A 9 -42.20 -19.37 -5.04
N GLU A 10 -41.63 -20.58 -4.93
CA GLU A 10 -41.93 -21.54 -3.85
C GLU A 10 -41.07 -21.32 -2.59
N GLY A 11 -39.95 -20.59 -2.69
CA GLY A 11 -38.98 -20.48 -1.60
C GLY A 11 -37.61 -19.95 -1.98
N ILE A 12 -36.68 -19.95 -1.03
CA ILE A 12 -35.28 -19.55 -1.20
C ILE A 12 -34.40 -20.80 -1.29
N THR A 13 -33.57 -20.86 -2.33
CA THR A 13 -32.60 -21.96 -2.51
C THR A 13 -31.19 -21.48 -2.23
N THR A 14 -30.39 -22.26 -1.50
CA THR A 14 -28.97 -21.96 -1.25
C THR A 14 -28.12 -23.23 -1.24
N LYS A 15 -26.84 -23.11 -1.58
CA LYS A 15 -25.89 -24.22 -1.58
C LYS A 15 -24.96 -24.10 -0.37
N ILE A 16 -25.05 -25.04 0.56
CA ILE A 16 -24.27 -25.10 1.79
C ILE A 16 -23.51 -26.43 1.77
N PHE A 17 -22.17 -26.39 1.83
CA PHE A 17 -21.33 -27.61 1.82
C PHE A 17 -21.65 -28.55 0.67
N GLN A 18 -21.80 -27.98 -0.53
CA GLN A 18 -22.18 -28.67 -1.76
C GLN A 18 -23.60 -29.25 -1.80
N GLN A 19 -24.33 -29.27 -0.68
CA GLN A 19 -25.74 -29.66 -0.60
C GLN A 19 -26.66 -28.48 -0.90
N LYS A 20 -27.74 -28.75 -1.64
CA LYS A 20 -28.75 -27.77 -2.01
C LYS A 20 -29.88 -27.80 -1.00
N ASN A 21 -30.12 -26.69 -0.32
CA ASN A 21 -31.19 -26.53 0.64
C ASN A 21 -32.29 -25.62 0.06
N LEU A 22 -33.56 -25.99 0.26
CA LEU A 22 -34.73 -25.21 -0.11
C LEU A 22 -35.48 -24.81 1.17
N PHE A 23 -35.63 -23.51 1.38
CA PHE A 23 -36.46 -22.93 2.42
C PHE A 23 -37.79 -22.50 1.78
N ALA A 24 -38.85 -23.27 2.02
CA ALA A 24 -40.18 -22.98 1.48
C ALA A 24 -40.81 -21.78 2.19
N PHE A 25 -41.64 -21.01 1.48
CA PHE A 25 -42.47 -19.97 2.10
C PHE A 25 -43.75 -20.58 2.67
N ASN A 26 -44.07 -20.26 3.92
CA ASN A 26 -45.30 -20.76 4.57
C ASN A 26 -46.57 -20.13 3.95
N GLU A 27 -46.47 -18.89 3.50
CA GLU A 27 -47.54 -18.13 2.88
C GLU A 27 -47.11 -17.62 1.49
N LYS A 28 -48.06 -17.26 0.64
CA LYS A 28 -47.75 -16.69 -0.68
C LYS A 28 -47.02 -15.35 -0.48
N PRO A 29 -45.75 -15.24 -0.89
CA PRO A 29 -45.00 -14.01 -0.69
C PRO A 29 -45.59 -12.87 -1.52
N ILE A 30 -45.60 -11.66 -0.95
CA ILE A 30 -46.00 -10.46 -1.68
C ILE A 30 -44.97 -10.22 -2.79
N THR A 31 -45.44 -9.91 -4.00
CA THR A 31 -44.56 -9.73 -5.18
C THR A 31 -43.46 -8.68 -4.96
N LYS A 32 -43.73 -7.65 -4.14
CA LYS A 32 -42.75 -6.63 -3.74
C LYS A 32 -41.57 -7.24 -2.97
N ASP A 33 -41.83 -8.17 -2.05
CA ASP A 33 -40.80 -8.79 -1.20
C ASP A 33 -39.90 -9.73 -2.01
N ILE A 34 -40.49 -10.50 -2.93
CA ILE A 34 -39.72 -11.37 -3.83
C ILE A 34 -38.76 -10.55 -4.70
N ASN A 35 -39.25 -9.44 -5.26
CA ASN A 35 -38.45 -8.57 -6.12
C ASN A 35 -37.32 -7.91 -5.32
N LEU A 36 -37.61 -7.46 -4.10
CA LEU A 36 -36.60 -6.92 -3.20
C LEU A 36 -35.49 -7.95 -2.90
N LEU A 37 -35.86 -9.19 -2.57
CA LEU A 37 -34.91 -10.27 -2.32
C LEU A 37 -34.08 -10.64 -3.57
N LYS A 38 -34.68 -10.59 -4.77
CA LYS A 38 -33.96 -10.78 -6.03
C LYS A 38 -32.93 -9.67 -6.25
N THR A 39 -33.29 -8.41 -6.01
CA THR A 39 -32.37 -7.28 -6.12
C THR A 39 -31.20 -7.41 -5.14
N PHE A 40 -31.46 -7.79 -3.89
CA PHE A 40 -30.39 -8.04 -2.91
C PHE A 40 -29.47 -9.19 -3.32
N SER A 41 -30.01 -10.26 -3.90
CA SER A 41 -29.22 -11.38 -4.43
C SER A 41 -28.27 -10.92 -5.54
N LEU A 42 -28.77 -10.14 -6.50
CA LEU A 42 -27.98 -9.62 -7.62
C LEU A 42 -26.87 -8.66 -7.15
N PHE A 43 -27.22 -7.73 -6.27
CA PHE A 43 -26.26 -6.77 -5.71
C PHE A 43 -25.10 -7.47 -4.99
N LYS A 44 -25.42 -8.54 -4.26
CA LYS A 44 -24.42 -9.33 -3.53
C LYS A 44 -23.50 -10.11 -4.48
N GLU A 45 -24.03 -10.69 -5.54
CA GLU A 45 -23.22 -11.39 -6.55
C GLU A 45 -22.25 -10.42 -7.25
N HIS A 46 -22.74 -9.23 -7.62
CA HIS A 46 -21.92 -8.19 -8.21
C HIS A 46 -20.76 -7.75 -7.29
N SER A 47 -21.04 -7.53 -6.00
CA SER A 47 -20.02 -7.12 -5.03
C SER A 47 -18.99 -8.23 -4.76
N VAL A 48 -19.39 -9.51 -4.73
CA VAL A 48 -18.45 -10.64 -4.65
C VAL A 48 -17.55 -10.73 -5.89
N ASN A 49 -18.11 -10.56 -7.09
CA ASN A 49 -17.34 -10.56 -8.33
C ASN A 49 -16.34 -9.39 -8.38
N LEU A 50 -16.72 -8.22 -7.88
CA LEU A 50 -15.84 -7.06 -7.76
C LEU A 50 -14.66 -7.34 -6.80
N ILE A 51 -14.92 -7.97 -5.65
CA ILE A 51 -13.84 -8.35 -4.71
C ILE A 51 -12.87 -9.32 -5.40
N LYS A 52 -13.39 -10.37 -6.04
CA LYS A 52 -12.57 -11.37 -6.74
C LYS A 52 -11.71 -10.76 -7.85
N THR A 53 -12.25 -9.82 -8.62
CA THR A 53 -11.48 -9.13 -9.67
C THR A 53 -10.37 -8.24 -9.10
N LYS A 54 -10.62 -7.57 -7.96
CA LYS A 54 -9.61 -6.78 -7.27
C LYS A 54 -8.50 -7.64 -6.67
N GLU A 55 -8.83 -8.78 -6.06
CA GLU A 55 -7.84 -9.76 -5.58
C GLU A 55 -6.96 -10.27 -6.73
N ASN A 56 -7.57 -10.69 -7.86
CA ASN A 56 -6.81 -11.15 -9.03
C ASN A 56 -5.88 -10.06 -9.59
N HIS A 57 -6.34 -8.81 -9.61
CA HIS A 57 -5.52 -7.68 -10.03
C HIS A 57 -4.37 -7.41 -9.05
N LEU A 58 -4.60 -7.54 -7.74
CA LEU A 58 -3.55 -7.42 -6.74
C LEU A 58 -2.51 -8.54 -6.89
N HIS A 59 -2.94 -9.79 -7.08
CA HIS A 59 -2.05 -10.92 -7.35
C HIS A 59 -1.20 -10.72 -8.61
N ARG A 60 -1.78 -10.17 -9.69
CA ARG A 60 -1.01 -9.82 -10.90
C ARG A 60 0.00 -8.68 -10.68
N LYS A 61 -0.27 -7.79 -9.73
CA LYS A 61 0.63 -6.69 -9.34
C LYS A 61 1.64 -7.08 -8.28
N GLN A 62 1.56 -8.28 -7.72
CA GLN A 62 2.64 -8.87 -6.92
C GLN A 62 3.79 -9.29 -7.85
N HIS A 63 4.37 -8.33 -8.56
CA HIS A 63 5.76 -8.44 -8.98
C HIS A 63 6.60 -8.32 -7.73
N MET A 64 6.83 -9.43 -7.04
CA MET A 64 7.87 -9.52 -6.05
C MET A 64 9.19 -9.41 -6.81
N VAL A 65 9.72 -8.20 -6.93
CA VAL A 65 11.08 -7.98 -7.42
C VAL A 65 11.98 -8.60 -6.36
N SER A 66 12.41 -9.84 -6.58
CA SER A 66 13.57 -10.36 -5.88
C SER A 66 14.75 -9.53 -6.35
N LEU A 67 15.10 -8.49 -5.58
CA LEU A 67 16.40 -7.87 -5.76
C LEU A 67 17.43 -8.99 -5.60
N PRO A 68 18.37 -9.16 -6.55
CA PRO A 68 19.46 -10.11 -6.36
C PRO A 68 20.24 -9.65 -5.14
N TYR A 69 19.98 -10.30 -4.00
CA TYR A 69 20.79 -10.14 -2.82
C TYR A 69 22.07 -10.93 -3.08
N GLU A 70 23.15 -10.23 -3.43
CA GLU A 70 24.47 -10.82 -3.45
C GLU A 70 24.76 -11.34 -2.04
N LYS A 71 24.86 -12.67 -1.89
CA LYS A 71 25.10 -13.33 -0.59
C LYS A 71 26.42 -12.90 0.04
N ASP A 72 27.35 -12.43 -0.78
CA ASP A 72 28.69 -11.97 -0.38
C ASP A 72 28.79 -10.44 -0.35
N PHE A 73 27.65 -9.72 -0.39
CA PHE A 73 27.61 -8.28 -0.26
C PHE A 73 28.05 -7.87 1.15
N THR A 74 29.30 -7.44 1.28
CA THR A 74 29.80 -6.79 2.48
C THR A 74 29.78 -5.28 2.29
N GLU A 75 29.17 -4.56 3.24
CA GLU A 75 29.10 -3.08 3.22
C GLU A 75 30.47 -2.41 3.10
N GLN A 76 31.55 -3.11 3.49
CA GLN A 76 32.94 -2.68 3.36
C GLN A 76 33.45 -2.56 1.90
N ASN A 77 32.81 -3.24 0.95
CA ASN A 77 33.22 -3.23 -0.46
C ASN A 77 32.63 -2.06 -1.26
N ILE A 78 31.75 -1.28 -0.63
CA ILE A 78 31.14 -0.11 -1.23
C ILE A 78 32.11 1.04 -0.98
N PRO A 79 32.58 1.77 -1.99
CA PRO A 79 33.49 2.90 -1.77
C PRO A 79 32.72 3.99 -0.99
N THR A 80 32.81 3.93 0.34
CA THR A 80 31.87 4.62 1.25
C THR A 80 32.32 6.01 1.64
N GLU A 81 33.47 6.44 1.13
CA GLU A 81 34.05 7.75 1.40
C GLU A 81 34.02 8.60 0.14
N VAL A 82 32.84 9.13 -0.18
CA VAL A 82 32.75 10.23 -1.13
C VAL A 82 33.36 11.46 -0.45
N ARG A 83 34.49 11.95 -0.99
CA ARG A 83 35.13 13.17 -0.49
C ARG A 83 34.11 14.32 -0.51
N PRO A 84 34.04 15.15 0.55
CA PRO A 84 33.20 16.33 0.55
C PRO A 84 33.48 17.19 -0.69
N ILE A 85 32.43 17.65 -1.35
CA ILE A 85 32.54 18.59 -2.46
C ILE A 85 33.18 19.87 -1.90
N GLN A 86 34.22 20.39 -2.56
CA GLN A 86 34.92 21.59 -2.11
C GLN A 86 33.93 22.75 -1.99
N MET A 87 33.86 23.35 -0.80
CA MET A 87 32.91 24.39 -0.42
C MET A 87 33.67 25.61 0.13
N THR A 88 33.13 26.82 -0.07
CA THR A 88 33.69 28.05 0.50
C THR A 88 33.61 28.03 2.04
N TYR A 89 34.58 28.66 2.71
CA TYR A 89 34.67 28.68 4.17
C TYR A 89 33.42 29.26 4.84
N GLU A 90 32.85 30.32 4.26
CA GLU A 90 31.64 30.97 4.76
C GLU A 90 30.44 30.02 4.79
N LEU A 91 30.25 29.25 3.71
CA LEU A 91 29.15 28.31 3.60
C LEU A 91 29.33 27.11 4.54
N MET A 92 30.57 26.67 4.74
CA MET A 92 30.89 25.63 5.71
C MET A 92 30.53 26.04 7.15
N GLU A 93 30.86 27.27 7.57
CA GLU A 93 30.48 27.79 8.89
C GLU A 93 28.96 27.91 9.05
N TYR A 94 28.26 28.32 8.01
CA TYR A 94 26.81 28.35 8.00
C TYR A 94 26.20 26.95 8.17
N CYS A 95 26.65 25.97 7.37
CA CYS A 95 26.17 24.59 7.45
C CYS A 95 26.40 23.98 8.83
N LYS A 96 27.56 24.25 9.48
CA LYS A 96 27.82 23.78 10.85
C LYS A 96 26.78 24.30 11.84
N LYS A 97 26.43 25.59 11.77
CA LYS A 97 25.42 26.20 12.66
C LYS A 97 24.04 25.58 12.46
N GLU A 98 23.64 25.37 11.21
CA GLU A 98 22.33 24.78 10.88
C GLU A 98 22.25 23.32 11.33
N ILE A 99 23.31 22.53 11.14
CA ILE A 99 23.39 21.15 11.66
C ILE A 99 23.26 21.13 13.19
N GLN A 100 23.92 22.06 13.89
CA GLN A 100 23.79 22.19 15.35
C GLN A 100 22.35 22.54 15.77
N GLU A 101 21.69 23.43 15.04
CA GLU A 101 20.29 23.76 15.29
C GLU A 101 19.36 22.55 15.09
N LEU A 102 19.57 21.75 14.03
CA LEU A 102 18.81 20.53 13.76
C LEU A 102 19.03 19.45 14.84
N LEU A 103 20.26 19.33 15.36
CA LEU A 103 20.59 18.47 16.49
C LEU A 103 19.86 18.93 17.76
N ASN A 104 19.87 20.23 18.05
CA ASN A 104 19.17 20.81 19.21
C ASN A 104 17.66 20.62 19.13
N LYS A 105 17.08 20.76 17.93
CA LYS A 105 15.67 20.48 17.64
C LYS A 105 15.33 18.98 17.63
N LYS A 106 16.32 18.10 17.81
CA LYS A 106 16.20 16.63 17.74
C LYS A 106 15.61 16.13 16.42
N LEU A 107 15.77 16.90 15.34
CA LEU A 107 15.34 16.51 14.00
C LEU A 107 16.33 15.52 13.35
N ILE A 108 17.59 15.56 13.77
CA ILE A 108 18.65 14.63 13.36
C ILE A 108 19.43 14.12 14.57
N ARG A 109 20.20 13.04 14.39
CA ARG A 109 21.10 12.47 15.41
C ARG A 109 22.41 12.00 14.77
N PRO A 110 23.53 11.97 15.51
CA PRO A 110 24.76 11.37 15.00
C PRO A 110 24.55 9.89 14.69
N SER A 111 25.11 9.45 13.57
CA SER A 111 25.04 8.07 13.10
C SER A 111 26.42 7.43 13.13
N LYS A 112 26.49 6.13 13.40
CA LYS A 112 27.69 5.28 13.23
C LYS A 112 27.61 4.40 11.98
N SER A 113 26.67 4.71 11.09
CA SER A 113 26.48 3.98 9.84
C SER A 113 27.76 4.03 8.99
N PRO A 114 28.18 2.93 8.35
CA PRO A 114 29.28 2.96 7.40
C PRO A 114 28.93 3.83 6.19
N TRP A 115 27.64 4.01 5.90
CA TRP A 115 27.13 4.80 4.78
C TRP A 115 27.17 6.32 5.04
N SER A 116 27.88 7.03 4.17
CA SER A 116 27.89 8.50 4.09
C SER A 116 27.47 8.97 2.70
N PHE A 117 26.81 10.13 2.61
CA PHE A 117 26.43 10.76 1.34
C PHE A 117 26.80 12.25 1.39
N ALA A 118 27.36 12.77 0.30
CA ALA A 118 27.72 14.18 0.22
C ALA A 118 26.45 15.05 0.07
N ALA A 119 26.26 15.99 0.99
CA ALA A 119 25.22 17.01 0.90
C ALA A 119 25.80 18.32 0.35
N PHE A 120 25.01 19.06 -0.43
CA PHE A 120 25.34 20.40 -0.88
C PHE A 120 24.24 21.38 -0.47
N TYR A 121 24.65 22.60 -0.14
CA TYR A 121 23.74 23.66 0.25
C TYR A 121 23.36 24.51 -0.96
N ILE A 122 22.08 24.83 -1.10
CA ILE A 122 21.57 25.77 -2.12
C ILE A 122 20.82 26.88 -1.38
N ASP A 123 21.27 28.11 -1.55
CA ASP A 123 20.51 29.27 -1.09
C ASP A 123 19.30 29.48 -2.00
N LYS A 124 18.10 29.25 -1.45
CA LYS A 124 16.82 29.44 -2.14
C LYS A 124 16.52 30.91 -2.46
N ASN A 125 17.14 31.84 -1.75
CA ASN A 125 16.92 33.28 -1.92
C ASN A 125 17.88 33.90 -2.92
N SER A 126 18.99 33.21 -3.22
CA SER A 126 19.86 33.58 -4.33
C SER A 126 19.12 33.34 -5.64
N LYS A 127 18.61 34.41 -6.26
CA LYS A 127 18.09 34.36 -7.64
C LYS A 127 19.26 34.11 -8.58
N THR A 128 19.73 32.89 -8.63
CA THR A 128 20.79 32.50 -9.57
C THR A 128 20.11 31.77 -10.72
N SER A 129 19.58 32.54 -11.68
CA SER A 129 19.27 31.99 -13.00
C SER A 129 20.56 31.44 -13.61
N ARG A 130 20.55 30.15 -13.92
CA ARG A 130 21.32 29.56 -15.00
C ARG A 130 20.43 28.61 -15.76
#